data_AF-A0AAU6MRK5-F1
#
_entry.id   AF-A0AAU6MRK5-F1
#
_cell.length_a   1.000
_cell.length_b   1.000
_cell.length_c   1.000
_cell.angle_alpha   90.00
_cell.angle_beta   90.00
_cell.angle_gamma   90.00
#
_symmetry.space_group_name_H-M   'P 1'
#
loop_
_entity.id
_entity.type
_entity.pdbx_description
1 polymer ?
#
loop_
_entity_poly.entity_id
_entity_poly.type
_entity_poly.pdbx_seq_one_letter_code
_entity_poly.pdbx_strand_id
1 'polypeptide(L)'
;MSTALVLGGGLAGLLAAAALAPHARQVTVTEQGNLPDGPEPRREVPQGHFGHILLGGGADALDSLLPGTVDALRAAGAHHRQIRTCRSTLNRRRFHEDGAPAGFTAVGDAVAALNPVYGHGMTVAAQCAAAIRAVLRIEGLHPGVGASIQRRVAQVVDTPWTMAEEQDRGFPGVKSNSLSANGPMDRLARWYGDRLARAALTDPAVSAAYFDVFALTAPAARLAAPAVAFAALRPCRRRPPTAAEAIGRHRRVTELAGHP
;
A
#
# COMPACT_ATOMS: atom_id res chain seq x y z
N MET A 1 10.43 31.25 -8.21
CA MET A 1 11.28 30.04 -8.35
C MET A 1 10.68 28.95 -7.48
N SER A 2 10.42 27.74 -8.01
CA SER A 2 9.74 26.69 -7.26
C SER A 2 10.71 25.92 -6.35
N THR A 3 10.48 26.00 -5.04
CA THR A 3 11.22 25.24 -4.03
C THR A 3 10.24 24.33 -3.29
N ALA A 4 10.69 23.14 -2.90
CA ALA A 4 9.90 22.21 -2.12
C ALA A 4 10.66 21.80 -0.85
N LEU A 5 9.95 21.75 0.27
CA LEU A 5 10.48 21.27 1.55
C LEU A 5 9.77 19.96 1.90
N VAL A 6 10.55 18.92 2.14
CA VAL A 6 10.07 17.61 2.61
C VAL A 6 10.50 17.45 4.06
N LEU A 7 9.52 17.29 4.95
CA LEU A 7 9.75 17.04 6.36
C LEU A 7 9.70 15.53 6.62
N GLY A 8 10.86 14.93 6.89
CA GLY A 8 11.06 13.50 7.12
C GLY A 8 11.95 12.85 6.05
N GLY A 9 13.04 12.22 6.47
CA GLY A 9 13.98 11.47 5.64
C GLY A 9 13.72 9.96 5.62
N GLY A 10 12.51 9.53 5.99
CA GLY A 10 12.07 8.14 5.86
C GLY A 10 11.67 7.79 4.42
N LEU A 11 11.27 6.53 4.19
CA LEU A 11 10.90 6.02 2.86
C LEU A 11 9.89 6.93 2.13
N ALA A 12 8.78 7.29 2.79
CA ALA A 12 7.74 8.12 2.17
C ALA A 12 8.26 9.53 1.81
N GLY A 13 9.11 10.10 2.66
CA GLY A 13 9.72 11.41 2.44
C GLY A 13 10.72 11.39 1.28
N LEU A 14 11.60 10.40 1.22
CA LEU A 14 12.56 10.24 0.11
C LEU A 14 11.85 9.97 -1.22
N LEU A 15 10.78 9.17 -1.23
CA LEU A 15 9.98 8.95 -2.44
C LEU A 15 9.21 10.21 -2.85
N ALA A 16 8.67 10.98 -1.91
CA ALA A 16 8.08 12.28 -2.21
C ALA A 16 9.12 13.26 -2.78
N ALA A 17 10.33 13.29 -2.21
CA ALA A 17 11.43 14.10 -2.72
C ALA A 17 11.81 13.70 -4.16
N ALA A 18 11.91 12.40 -4.43
CA ALA A 18 12.15 11.86 -5.78
C ALA A 18 11.04 12.25 -6.77
N ALA A 19 9.78 12.23 -6.33
CA ALA A 19 8.65 12.67 -7.14
C ALA A 19 8.67 14.19 -7.43
N LEU A 20 9.20 14.99 -6.51
CA LEU A 20 9.29 16.45 -6.62
C LEU A 20 10.51 16.92 -7.43
N ALA A 21 11.62 16.18 -7.39
CA ALA A 21 12.91 16.58 -7.96
C ALA A 21 12.87 17.00 -9.45
N PRO A 22 12.09 16.34 -10.33
CA PRO A 22 11.97 16.79 -11.73
C PRO A 22 11.18 18.08 -11.93
N HIS A 23 10.42 18.53 -10.92
CA HIS A 23 9.44 19.62 -11.03
C HIS A 23 9.81 20.86 -10.18
N ALA A 24 10.68 20.69 -9.18
CA ALA A 24 11.17 21.77 -8.34
C ALA A 24 12.61 22.15 -8.73
N ARG A 25 12.96 23.43 -8.65
CA ARG A 25 14.36 23.87 -8.80
C ARG A 25 15.24 23.33 -7.67
N GLN A 26 14.67 23.20 -6.48
CA GLN A 26 15.35 22.72 -5.28
C GLN A 26 14.36 21.95 -4.40
N VAL A 27 14.77 20.77 -3.95
CA VAL A 27 14.07 19.98 -2.95
C VAL A 27 14.97 19.88 -1.72
N THR A 28 14.51 20.40 -0.59
CA THR A 28 15.20 20.28 0.70
C THR A 28 14.50 19.21 1.52
N VAL A 29 15.25 18.21 2.00
CA VAL A 29 14.73 17.19 2.92
C VAL A 29 15.28 17.47 4.30
N THR A 30 14.40 17.59 5.29
CA THR A 30 14.77 17.80 6.70
C THR A 30 14.38 16.58 7.50
N GLU A 31 15.34 15.96 8.20
CA GLU A 31 15.14 14.82 9.09
C GLU A 31 15.49 15.22 10.53
N GLN A 32 14.78 14.67 11.52
CA GLN A 32 14.96 15.05 12.93
C GLN A 32 16.27 14.50 13.52
N GLY A 33 16.78 13.39 12.98
CA GLY A 33 18.03 12.74 13.40
C GLY A 33 19.08 12.64 12.29
N ASN A 34 20.25 12.09 12.63
CA ASN A 34 21.30 11.82 11.66
C ASN A 34 20.96 10.56 10.85
N LEU A 35 21.15 10.63 9.53
CA LEU A 35 21.06 9.46 8.68
C LEU A 35 22.37 8.68 8.76
N PRO A 36 22.32 7.35 9.02
CA PRO A 36 23.51 6.51 8.97
C PRO A 36 24.02 6.36 7.53
N ASP A 37 25.32 6.09 7.37
CA ASP A 37 25.95 5.83 6.08
C ASP A 37 25.56 4.46 5.48
N GLY A 38 24.87 3.61 6.25
CA GLY A 38 24.46 2.26 5.88
C GLY A 38 23.05 1.89 6.35
N PRO A 39 22.57 0.67 6.07
CA PRO A 39 21.22 0.19 6.40
C PRO A 39 21.08 -0.19 7.88
N GLU A 40 21.48 0.71 8.78
CA GLU A 40 21.48 0.48 10.22
C GLU A 40 20.17 0.94 10.86
N PRO A 41 19.67 0.22 11.88
CA PRO A 41 18.52 0.67 12.65
C PRO A 41 18.81 2.00 13.36
N ARG A 42 17.83 2.90 13.37
CA ARG A 42 17.94 4.22 14.01
C ARG A 42 16.76 4.49 14.93
N ARG A 43 16.99 5.29 15.97
CA ARG A 43 16.00 5.61 17.00
C ARG A 43 14.72 6.24 16.40
N GLU A 44 14.87 7.04 15.36
CA GLU A 44 13.78 7.76 14.69
C GLU A 44 12.89 6.83 13.84
N VAL A 45 13.35 5.61 13.57
CA VAL A 45 12.59 4.55 12.89
C VAL A 45 12.61 3.29 13.76
N PRO A 46 11.88 3.27 14.90
CA PRO A 46 11.85 2.12 15.80
C PRO A 46 11.45 0.81 15.11
N GLN A 47 10.70 0.92 14.01
CA GLN A 47 10.28 -0.20 13.18
C GLN A 47 11.39 -0.77 12.27
N GLY A 48 12.55 -0.12 12.15
CA GLY A 48 13.64 -0.51 11.23
C GLY A 48 14.26 -1.88 11.52
N HIS A 49 14.03 -2.43 12.71
CA HIS A 49 14.44 -3.78 13.08
C HIS A 49 13.49 -4.88 12.58
N PHE A 50 12.31 -4.53 12.06
CA PHE A 50 11.33 -5.50 11.60
C PHE A 50 11.42 -5.70 10.08
N GLY A 51 11.03 -6.89 9.61
CA GLY A 51 10.89 -7.13 8.18
C GLY A 51 9.84 -6.19 7.59
N HIS A 52 10.24 -5.38 6.62
CA HIS A 52 9.34 -4.50 5.90
C HIS A 52 8.88 -5.17 4.59
N ILE A 53 7.56 -5.21 4.38
CA ILE A 53 6.96 -5.84 3.20
C ILE A 53 6.72 -4.76 2.14
N LEU A 54 7.30 -4.96 0.95
CA LEU A 54 6.98 -4.22 -0.26
C LEU A 54 6.19 -5.15 -1.19
N LEU A 55 4.89 -4.88 -1.36
CA LEU A 55 4.02 -5.68 -2.23
C LEU A 55 4.26 -5.34 -3.70
N GLY A 56 3.74 -6.16 -4.61
CA GLY A 56 3.93 -6.00 -6.06
C GLY A 56 3.57 -4.61 -6.57
N GLY A 57 2.44 -4.05 -6.17
CA GLY A 57 2.04 -2.69 -6.58
C GLY A 57 2.99 -1.60 -6.06
N GLY A 58 3.70 -1.87 -4.97
CA GLY A 58 4.69 -0.98 -4.38
C GLY A 58 6.03 -1.07 -5.11
N ALA A 59 6.43 -2.28 -5.48
CA ALA A 59 7.61 -2.50 -6.32
C ALA A 59 7.44 -1.86 -7.70
N ASP A 60 6.29 -2.06 -8.36
CA ASP A 60 5.98 -1.45 -9.66
C ASP A 60 5.97 0.09 -9.56
N ALA A 61 5.39 0.65 -8.49
CA ALA A 61 5.39 2.10 -8.26
C ALA A 61 6.79 2.66 -7.97
N LEU A 62 7.59 1.94 -7.17
CA LEU A 62 8.95 2.31 -6.83
C LEU A 62 9.85 2.31 -8.06
N ASP A 63 9.81 1.25 -8.87
CA ASP A 63 10.64 1.14 -10.08
C ASP A 63 10.20 2.12 -11.16
N SER A 64 8.89 2.37 -11.26
CA SER A 64 8.39 3.46 -12.09
C SER A 64 8.93 4.81 -11.64
N LEU A 65 9.06 5.05 -10.33
CA LEU A 65 9.55 6.31 -9.76
C LEU A 65 11.06 6.48 -9.90
N LEU A 66 11.79 5.42 -9.61
CA LEU A 66 13.25 5.34 -9.56
C LEU A 66 13.67 4.03 -10.27
N PRO A 67 13.87 4.06 -11.59
CA PRO A 67 14.17 2.86 -12.38
C PRO A 67 15.41 2.11 -11.88
N GLY A 68 15.31 0.79 -11.75
CA GLY A 68 16.38 -0.11 -11.30
C GLY A 68 16.51 -0.22 -9.78
N THR A 69 15.69 0.49 -9.00
CA THR A 69 15.76 0.45 -7.53
C THR A 69 15.40 -0.92 -6.98
N VAL A 70 14.43 -1.61 -7.58
CA VAL A 70 14.02 -2.95 -7.11
C VAL A 70 15.16 -3.95 -7.29
N ASP A 71 15.89 -3.87 -8.40
CA ASP A 71 17.05 -4.72 -8.66
C ASP A 71 18.24 -4.36 -7.75
N ALA A 72 18.47 -3.07 -7.52
CA ALA A 72 19.48 -2.61 -6.57
C ALA A 72 19.20 -3.09 -5.14
N LEU A 73 17.94 -3.03 -4.70
CA LEU A 73 17.52 -3.56 -3.39
C LEU A 73 17.78 -5.07 -3.30
N ARG A 74 17.48 -5.83 -4.35
CA ARG A 74 17.77 -7.27 -4.40
C ARG A 74 19.27 -7.54 -4.32
N ALA A 75 20.08 -6.81 -5.08
CA ALA A 75 21.54 -6.92 -5.04
C ALA A 75 22.11 -6.57 -3.65
N ALA A 76 21.46 -5.65 -2.92
CA ALA A 76 21.81 -5.28 -1.55
C ALA A 76 21.28 -6.26 -0.47
N GLY A 77 20.70 -7.40 -0.86
CA GLY A 77 20.24 -8.44 0.07
C GLY A 77 18.75 -8.37 0.43
N ALA A 78 17.94 -7.59 -0.29
CA ALA A 78 16.49 -7.74 -0.20
C ALA A 78 16.08 -9.10 -0.78
N HIS A 79 15.49 -9.93 0.06
CA HIS A 79 15.02 -11.26 -0.33
C HIS A 79 13.50 -11.34 -0.16
N HIS A 80 12.85 -12.11 -1.03
CA HIS A 80 11.49 -12.58 -0.78
C HIS A 80 11.51 -13.48 0.45
N ARG A 81 10.83 -13.07 1.53
CA ARG A 81 10.78 -13.80 2.79
C ARG A 81 9.35 -14.00 3.24
N GLN A 82 9.09 -15.11 3.92
CA GLN A 82 7.84 -15.33 4.64
C GLN A 82 7.77 -14.44 5.88
N ILE A 83 6.57 -13.96 6.18
CA ILE A 83 6.26 -12.93 7.19
C ILE A 83 6.72 -13.36 8.59
N ARG A 84 7.37 -12.45 9.33
CA ARG A 84 7.63 -12.58 10.78
C ARG A 84 6.83 -11.53 11.56
N THR A 85 6.57 -11.82 12.84
CA THR A 85 5.60 -11.10 13.69
C THR A 85 6.00 -9.67 14.02
N CYS A 86 5.00 -8.79 14.21
CA CYS A 86 5.13 -7.39 14.63
C CYS A 86 4.33 -7.13 15.91
N ARG A 87 4.72 -6.12 16.71
CA ARG A 87 4.13 -5.76 18.01
C ARG A 87 3.32 -4.46 18.04
N SER A 88 3.18 -3.76 16.91
CA SER A 88 2.31 -2.57 16.80
C SER A 88 1.12 -2.92 15.90
N THR A 89 -0.11 -2.80 16.39
CA THR A 89 -1.33 -3.30 15.70
C THR A 89 -2.40 -2.21 15.58
N LEU A 90 -2.00 -0.95 15.37
CA LEU A 90 -2.92 0.18 15.31
C LEU A 90 -3.02 0.73 13.89
N ASN A 91 -4.24 0.84 13.39
CA ASN A 91 -4.58 1.64 12.21
C ASN A 91 -4.91 3.08 12.62
N ARG A 92 -4.33 4.07 11.96
CA ARG A 92 -4.64 5.50 12.15
C ARG A 92 -4.62 6.24 10.83
N ARG A 93 -5.73 6.92 10.50
CA ARG A 93 -5.84 7.82 9.35
C ARG A 93 -6.10 9.25 9.79
N ARG A 94 -5.47 10.20 9.10
CA ARG A 94 -5.66 11.64 9.25
C ARG A 94 -6.07 12.22 7.90
N PHE A 95 -7.12 13.03 7.92
CA PHE A 95 -7.63 13.72 6.76
C PHE A 95 -6.99 15.11 6.71
N HIS A 96 -6.45 15.46 5.55
CA HIS A 96 -5.79 16.74 5.26
C HIS A 96 -6.38 17.42 4.02
N GLU A 97 -7.47 16.86 3.48
CA GLU A 97 -8.18 17.34 2.31
C GLU A 97 -8.85 18.71 2.56
N ASP A 98 -9.23 18.98 3.82
CA ASP A 98 -9.88 20.21 4.26
C ASP A 98 -8.98 21.01 5.22
N GLY A 99 -8.88 22.32 5.00
CA GLY A 99 -8.22 23.25 5.93
C GLY A 99 -6.68 23.27 5.90
N ALA A 100 -6.05 22.51 5.01
CA ALA A 100 -4.61 22.58 4.80
C ALA A 100 -4.18 23.93 4.18
N PRO A 101 -3.06 24.54 4.65
CA PRO A 101 -2.50 25.73 4.01
C PRO A 101 -2.13 25.49 2.55
N ALA A 102 -2.15 26.56 1.73
CA ALA A 102 -1.67 26.48 0.35
C ALA A 102 -0.21 25.98 0.30
N GLY A 103 0.07 25.05 -0.62
CA GLY A 103 1.38 24.41 -0.75
C GLY A 103 1.69 23.32 0.28
N PHE A 104 0.77 23.01 1.20
CA PHE A 104 0.93 21.88 2.13
C PHE A 104 0.38 20.58 1.52
N THR A 105 1.08 19.47 1.79
CA THR A 105 0.60 18.12 1.47
C THR A 105 1.21 17.14 2.47
N ALA A 106 0.38 16.26 3.02
CA ALA A 106 0.82 15.16 3.88
C ALA A 106 0.93 13.86 3.06
N VAL A 107 1.92 13.01 3.38
CA VAL A 107 2.18 11.74 2.69
C VAL A 107 2.60 10.64 3.66
N GLY A 108 2.45 9.38 3.24
CA GLY A 108 2.86 8.21 4.04
C GLY A 108 2.11 8.10 5.37
N ASP A 109 2.83 7.74 6.43
CA ASP A 109 2.26 7.54 7.77
C ASP A 109 1.63 8.81 8.37
N ALA A 110 1.96 10.00 7.85
CA ALA A 110 1.30 11.25 8.25
C ALA A 110 -0.17 11.31 7.79
N VAL A 111 -0.53 10.55 6.76
CA VAL A 111 -1.89 10.40 6.23
C VAL A 111 -2.52 9.12 6.75
N ALA A 112 -1.85 7.98 6.59
CA ALA A 112 -2.35 6.70 7.07
C ALA A 112 -1.20 5.81 7.55
N ALA A 113 -1.18 5.58 8.86
CA ALA A 113 -0.38 4.53 9.48
C ALA A 113 -1.23 3.26 9.55
N LEU A 114 -0.87 2.27 8.75
CA LEU A 114 -1.59 1.00 8.68
C LEU A 114 -1.02 -0.02 9.64
N ASN A 115 -1.86 -0.96 10.08
CA ASN A 115 -1.43 -2.12 10.84
C ASN A 115 -0.41 -2.91 9.99
N PRO A 116 0.85 -3.03 10.45
CA PRO A 116 1.94 -3.62 9.68
C PRO A 116 1.72 -5.11 9.37
N VAL A 117 0.79 -5.78 10.05
CA VAL A 117 0.45 -7.19 9.77
C VAL A 117 -0.02 -7.41 8.33
N TYR A 118 -0.59 -6.39 7.68
CA TYR A 118 -1.11 -6.48 6.31
C TYR A 118 -0.06 -6.17 5.23
N GLY A 119 1.10 -5.60 5.60
CA GLY A 119 2.19 -5.33 4.67
C GLY A 119 1.94 -4.21 3.65
N HIS A 120 0.92 -3.37 3.83
CA HIS A 120 0.58 -2.31 2.87
C HIS A 120 1.43 -1.03 3.00
N GLY A 121 2.05 -0.76 4.14
CA GLY A 121 2.66 0.56 4.44
C GLY A 121 3.66 1.07 3.40
N MET A 122 4.69 0.28 3.06
CA MET A 122 5.68 0.69 2.04
C MET A 122 5.05 0.84 0.65
N THR A 123 4.10 -0.03 0.32
CA THR A 123 3.39 -0.02 -0.95
C THR A 123 2.57 1.25 -1.11
N VAL A 124 1.83 1.63 -0.08
CA VAL A 124 1.05 2.88 -0.05
C VAL A 124 1.96 4.08 -0.18
N ALA A 125 3.10 4.11 0.52
CA ALA A 125 4.07 5.18 0.39
C ALA A 125 4.59 5.33 -1.06
N ALA A 126 4.93 4.22 -1.71
CA ALA A 126 5.38 4.22 -3.11
C ALA A 126 4.28 4.67 -4.09
N GLN A 127 3.05 4.17 -3.92
CA GLN A 127 1.92 4.58 -4.77
C GLN A 127 1.54 6.04 -4.58
N CYS A 128 1.61 6.57 -3.35
CA CYS A 128 1.43 7.99 -3.07
C CYS A 128 2.48 8.83 -3.81
N ALA A 129 3.75 8.43 -3.79
CA ALA A 129 4.80 9.14 -4.52
C ALA A 129 4.58 9.11 -6.05
N ALA A 130 4.18 7.95 -6.60
CA ALA A 130 3.81 7.84 -8.01
C ALA A 130 2.61 8.75 -8.37
N ALA A 131 1.61 8.83 -7.48
CA ALA A 131 0.47 9.72 -7.61
C ALA A 131 0.87 11.20 -7.58
N ILE A 132 1.75 11.61 -6.66
CA ILE A 132 2.30 12.97 -6.59
C ILE A 132 2.93 13.34 -7.93
N ARG A 133 3.83 12.49 -8.44
CA ARG A 133 4.48 12.71 -9.74
C ARG A 133 3.47 12.82 -10.88
N ALA A 134 2.43 11.97 -10.89
CA ALA A 134 1.41 12.01 -11.92
C ALA A 134 0.65 13.34 -11.95
N VAL A 135 0.29 13.88 -10.77
CA VAL A 135 -0.35 15.20 -10.64
C VAL A 135 0.60 16.30 -11.10
N LEU A 136 1.85 16.31 -10.62
CA LEU A 136 2.84 17.32 -10.98
C LEU A 136 3.18 17.34 -12.47
N ARG A 137 3.13 16.19 -13.15
CA ARG A 137 3.34 16.11 -14.60
C ARG A 137 2.22 16.80 -15.40
N ILE A 138 1.00 16.83 -14.87
CA ILE A 138 -0.18 17.39 -15.54
C ILE A 138 -0.36 18.87 -15.17
N GLU A 139 -0.31 19.19 -13.88
CA GLU A 139 -0.64 20.53 -13.35
C GLU A 139 0.60 21.41 -13.18
N GLY A 140 1.80 20.82 -13.12
CA GLY A 140 3.02 21.53 -12.76
C GLY A 140 3.10 21.87 -11.27
N LEU A 141 4.23 22.43 -10.83
CA LEU A 141 4.40 22.85 -9.44
C LEU A 141 3.95 24.32 -9.27
N HIS A 142 2.80 24.51 -8.62
CA HIS A 142 2.24 25.83 -8.30
C HIS A 142 1.57 25.82 -6.91
N PRO A 143 1.33 26.99 -6.26
CA PRO A 143 0.85 27.04 -4.87
C PRO A 143 -0.45 26.28 -4.57
N GLY A 144 -1.33 26.10 -5.57
CA GLY A 144 -2.61 25.41 -5.45
C GLY A 144 -2.54 23.89 -5.65
N VAL A 145 -1.42 23.35 -6.17
CA VAL A 145 -1.33 21.94 -6.57
C VAL A 145 -1.48 20.98 -5.39
N GLY A 146 -1.16 21.46 -4.17
CA GLY A 146 -1.26 20.68 -2.94
C GLY A 146 -2.65 20.07 -2.72
N ALA A 147 -3.73 20.78 -3.08
CA ALA A 147 -5.10 20.24 -2.96
C ALA A 147 -5.37 19.09 -3.94
N SER A 148 -4.86 19.18 -5.17
CA SER A 148 -4.95 18.10 -6.16
C SER A 148 -4.11 16.89 -5.73
N ILE A 149 -2.90 17.12 -5.22
CA ILE A 149 -2.04 16.06 -4.68
C ILE A 149 -2.72 15.38 -3.48
N GLN A 150 -3.22 16.14 -2.52
CA GLN A 150 -3.81 15.60 -1.30
C GLN A 150 -5.06 14.75 -1.61
N ARG A 151 -5.92 15.21 -2.53
CA ARG A 151 -7.06 14.40 -3.01
C ARG A 151 -6.60 13.10 -3.67
N ARG A 152 -5.53 13.14 -4.47
CA ARG A 152 -5.01 11.93 -5.11
C ARG A 152 -4.38 10.96 -4.11
N VAL A 153 -3.64 11.47 -3.12
CA VAL A 153 -3.09 10.68 -2.02
C VAL A 153 -4.21 10.01 -1.23
N ALA A 154 -5.30 10.73 -0.92
CA ALA A 154 -6.47 10.18 -0.26
C ALA A 154 -7.07 9.00 -1.03
N GLN A 155 -7.25 9.15 -2.35
CA GLN A 155 -7.77 8.10 -3.23
C GLN A 155 -6.88 6.84 -3.24
N VAL A 156 -5.55 7.00 -3.23
CA VAL A 156 -4.59 5.88 -3.15
C VAL A 156 -4.72 5.14 -1.82
N VAL A 157 -4.93 5.88 -0.73
CA VAL A 157 -5.01 5.34 0.64
C VAL A 157 -6.35 4.66 0.92
N ASP A 158 -7.44 5.02 0.23
CA ASP A 158 -8.78 4.52 0.53
C ASP A 158 -8.90 3.00 0.52
N THR A 159 -8.45 2.34 -0.56
CA THR A 159 -8.54 0.87 -0.67
C THR A 159 -7.78 0.14 0.45
N PRO A 160 -6.47 0.38 0.67
CA PRO A 160 -5.74 -0.30 1.75
C PRO A 160 -6.26 0.08 3.15
N TRP A 161 -6.78 1.31 3.34
CA TRP A 161 -7.42 1.70 4.59
C TRP A 161 -8.68 0.86 4.87
N THR A 162 -9.60 0.75 3.90
CA THR A 162 -10.82 -0.06 4.04
C THR A 162 -10.47 -1.52 4.30
N MET A 163 -9.51 -2.09 3.57
CA MET A 163 -9.08 -3.47 3.76
C MET A 163 -8.48 -3.73 5.14
N ALA A 164 -7.65 -2.82 5.64
CA ALA A 164 -7.04 -2.94 6.96
C ALA A 164 -8.08 -2.80 8.08
N GLU A 165 -9.04 -1.88 7.93
CA GLU A 165 -10.13 -1.70 8.88
C GLU A 165 -11.05 -2.94 8.94
N GLU A 166 -11.42 -3.50 7.78
CA GLU A 166 -12.28 -4.69 7.71
C GLU A 166 -11.63 -5.92 8.35
N GLN A 167 -10.33 -6.12 8.14
CA GLN A 167 -9.60 -7.23 8.75
C GLN A 167 -9.44 -7.05 10.26
N ASP A 168 -9.16 -5.83 10.74
CA ASP A 168 -9.06 -5.56 12.18
C ASP A 168 -10.40 -5.78 12.90
N ARG A 169 -11.53 -5.44 12.27
CA ARG A 169 -12.87 -5.67 12.87
C ARG A 169 -13.18 -7.14 13.16
N GLY A 170 -12.51 -8.08 12.49
CA GLY A 170 -12.64 -9.50 12.78
C GLY A 170 -12.12 -9.90 14.17
N PHE A 171 -11.30 -9.05 14.81
CA PHE A 171 -10.73 -9.34 16.13
C PHE A 171 -11.62 -8.87 17.28
N PRO A 172 -11.80 -9.71 18.34
CA PRO A 172 -12.56 -9.32 19.51
C PRO A 172 -12.02 -8.06 20.20
N GLY A 173 -12.91 -7.13 20.55
CA GLY A 173 -12.57 -5.94 21.33
C GLY A 173 -12.03 -4.74 20.53
N VAL A 174 -11.98 -4.82 19.19
CA VAL A 174 -11.58 -3.70 18.34
C VAL A 174 -12.63 -2.58 18.38
N LYS A 175 -12.18 -1.36 18.69
CA LYS A 175 -12.99 -0.14 18.66
C LYS A 175 -12.71 0.60 17.35
N SER A 176 -13.75 0.83 16.56
CA SER A 176 -13.68 1.69 15.36
C SER A 176 -14.60 2.89 15.52
N ASN A 177 -14.13 4.05 15.08
CA ASN A 177 -14.91 5.29 15.00
C ASN A 177 -15.60 5.45 13.64
N SER A 178 -15.61 4.41 12.80
CA SER A 178 -16.24 4.46 11.48
C SER A 178 -17.75 4.55 11.60
N LEU A 179 -18.31 5.59 10.99
CA LEU A 179 -19.73 5.95 11.03
C LEU A 179 -20.62 4.93 10.28
N SER A 180 -20.05 4.02 9.47
CA SER A 180 -20.76 3.08 8.61
C SER A 180 -20.78 1.66 9.17
N ALA A 181 -21.16 1.51 10.44
CA ALA A 181 -20.96 0.23 11.13
C ALA A 181 -22.04 -0.82 10.81
N ASN A 182 -23.28 -0.46 10.46
CA ASN A 182 -24.42 -1.40 10.49
C ASN A 182 -25.47 -1.23 9.38
N GLY A 183 -25.14 -0.57 8.26
CA GLY A 183 -26.07 -0.44 7.14
C GLY A 183 -26.38 -1.77 6.44
N PRO A 184 -27.50 -1.87 5.71
CA PRO A 184 -27.80 -3.05 4.88
C PRO A 184 -26.72 -3.28 3.81
N MET A 185 -26.16 -2.21 3.24
CA MET A 185 -25.07 -2.30 2.27
C MET A 185 -23.77 -2.82 2.90
N ASP A 186 -23.42 -2.39 4.11
CA ASP A 186 -22.22 -2.88 4.81
C ASP A 186 -22.34 -4.38 5.13
N ARG A 187 -23.54 -4.84 5.52
CA ARG A 187 -23.81 -6.26 5.73
C ARG A 187 -23.65 -7.08 4.46
N LEU A 188 -24.14 -6.56 3.34
CA LEU A 188 -23.98 -7.21 2.03
C LEU A 188 -22.50 -7.28 1.61
N ALA A 189 -21.77 -6.17 1.76
CA ALA A 189 -20.34 -6.10 1.45
C ALA A 189 -19.53 -7.10 2.30
N ARG A 190 -19.79 -7.18 3.61
CA ARG A 190 -19.16 -8.18 4.50
C ARG A 190 -19.47 -9.61 4.10
N TRP A 191 -20.74 -9.92 3.86
CA TRP A 191 -21.16 -11.24 3.40
C TRP A 191 -20.46 -11.64 2.09
N TYR A 192 -20.37 -10.70 1.14
CA TYR A 192 -19.69 -10.93 -0.13
C TYR A 192 -18.18 -11.11 0.06
N GLY A 193 -17.55 -10.30 0.93
CA GLY A 193 -16.16 -10.43 1.34
C GLY A 193 -15.83 -11.80 1.92
N ASP A 194 -16.63 -12.29 2.87
CA ASP A 194 -16.47 -13.63 3.44
C ASP A 194 -16.60 -14.73 2.38
N ARG A 195 -17.47 -14.51 1.39
CA ARG A 195 -17.66 -15.43 0.27
C ARG A 195 -16.45 -15.43 -0.66
N LEU A 196 -15.92 -14.25 -1.00
CA LEU A 196 -14.69 -14.09 -1.77
C LEU A 196 -13.50 -14.72 -1.06
N ALA A 197 -13.31 -14.49 0.24
CA ALA A 197 -12.21 -15.05 1.01
C ALA A 197 -12.23 -16.60 0.98
N ARG A 198 -13.41 -17.21 1.14
CA ARG A 198 -13.56 -18.68 1.03
C ARG A 198 -13.34 -19.18 -0.39
N ALA A 199 -13.89 -18.50 -1.40
CA ALA A 199 -13.74 -18.90 -2.79
C ALA A 199 -12.30 -18.73 -3.29
N ALA A 200 -11.56 -17.72 -2.82
CA ALA A 200 -10.15 -17.49 -3.15
C ALA A 200 -9.24 -18.65 -2.73
N LEU A 201 -9.64 -19.44 -1.72
CA LEU A 201 -8.92 -20.64 -1.31
C LEU A 201 -9.03 -21.79 -2.31
N THR A 202 -9.90 -21.73 -3.31
CA THR A 202 -10.27 -22.92 -4.09
C THR A 202 -10.46 -22.64 -5.59
N ASP A 203 -10.92 -21.45 -5.94
CA ASP A 203 -11.12 -20.98 -7.31
C ASP A 203 -9.93 -20.10 -7.75
N PRO A 204 -9.19 -20.48 -8.80
CA PRO A 204 -8.02 -19.72 -9.27
C PRO A 204 -8.34 -18.30 -9.75
N ALA A 205 -9.51 -18.07 -10.34
CA ALA A 205 -9.88 -16.75 -10.85
C ALA A 205 -10.21 -15.81 -9.70
N VAL A 206 -10.93 -16.29 -8.68
CA VAL A 206 -11.18 -15.53 -7.45
C VAL A 206 -9.89 -15.31 -6.68
N SER A 207 -9.03 -16.33 -6.57
CA SER A 207 -7.73 -16.25 -5.91
C SER A 207 -6.85 -15.17 -6.54
N ALA A 208 -6.70 -15.19 -7.88
CA ALA A 208 -5.95 -14.18 -8.61
C ALA A 208 -6.52 -12.78 -8.38
N ALA A 209 -7.83 -12.58 -8.53
CA ALA A 209 -8.46 -11.28 -8.30
C ALA A 209 -8.26 -10.78 -6.86
N TYR A 210 -8.39 -11.67 -5.88
CA TYR A 210 -8.17 -11.37 -4.46
C TYR A 210 -6.73 -10.93 -4.19
N PHE A 211 -5.75 -11.70 -4.68
CA PHE A 211 -4.33 -11.37 -4.51
C PHE A 211 -3.91 -10.13 -5.30
N ASP A 212 -4.44 -9.91 -6.50
CA ASP A 212 -4.13 -8.71 -7.30
C ASP A 212 -4.55 -7.44 -6.55
N VAL A 213 -5.74 -7.46 -5.93
CA VAL A 213 -6.28 -6.35 -5.11
C VAL A 213 -5.50 -6.23 -3.80
N PHE A 214 -5.24 -7.34 -3.11
CA PHE A 214 -4.46 -7.35 -1.87
C PHE A 214 -3.05 -6.81 -2.07
N ALA A 215 -2.39 -7.17 -3.18
CA ALA A 215 -1.06 -6.68 -3.55
C ALA A 215 -1.08 -5.23 -4.11
N LEU A 216 -2.25 -4.59 -4.13
CA LEU A 216 -2.48 -3.24 -4.67
C LEU A 216 -2.04 -3.09 -6.13
N THR A 217 -2.10 -4.17 -6.91
CA THR A 217 -1.79 -4.19 -8.34
C THR A 217 -3.04 -3.99 -9.21
N ALA A 218 -4.23 -4.10 -8.63
CA ALA A 218 -5.50 -3.86 -9.29
C ALA A 218 -6.48 -3.12 -8.36
N PRO A 219 -7.44 -2.35 -8.92
CA PRO A 219 -8.45 -1.66 -8.12
C PRO A 219 -9.45 -2.65 -7.50
N ALA A 220 -10.06 -2.27 -6.37
CA ALA A 220 -11.07 -3.08 -5.66
C ALA A 220 -12.24 -3.52 -6.55
N ALA A 221 -12.58 -2.75 -7.58
CA ALA A 221 -13.61 -3.09 -8.58
C ALA A 221 -13.35 -4.44 -9.29
N ARG A 222 -12.10 -4.93 -9.34
CA ARG A 222 -11.77 -6.25 -9.88
C ARG A 222 -12.47 -7.39 -9.14
N LEU A 223 -12.74 -7.22 -7.83
CA LEU A 223 -13.49 -8.20 -7.02
C LEU A 223 -14.98 -8.26 -7.37
N ALA A 224 -15.51 -7.22 -8.01
CA ALA A 224 -16.89 -7.14 -8.47
C ALA A 224 -17.04 -7.51 -9.96
N ALA A 225 -15.95 -7.87 -10.65
CA ALA A 225 -16.00 -8.26 -12.06
C ALA A 225 -16.95 -9.47 -12.24
N PRO A 226 -17.76 -9.51 -13.32
CA PRO A 226 -18.80 -10.53 -13.48
C PRO A 226 -18.30 -11.98 -13.34
N ALA A 227 -17.12 -12.28 -13.90
CA ALA A 227 -16.51 -13.61 -13.80
C ALA A 227 -16.12 -13.97 -12.36
N VAL A 228 -15.60 -13.01 -11.59
CA VAL A 228 -15.20 -13.20 -10.18
C VAL A 228 -16.44 -13.35 -9.30
N ALA A 229 -17.43 -12.47 -9.48
CA ALA A 229 -18.69 -12.53 -8.74
C ALA A 229 -19.42 -13.85 -8.98
N PHE A 230 -19.52 -14.28 -10.24
CA PHE A 230 -20.14 -15.56 -10.58
C PHE A 230 -19.40 -16.75 -9.96
N ALA A 231 -18.07 -16.76 -10.00
CA ALA A 231 -17.26 -17.80 -9.37
C ALA A 231 -17.40 -17.80 -7.83
N ALA A 232 -17.44 -16.63 -7.19
CA ALA A 232 -17.62 -16.50 -5.75
C ALA A 232 -19.03 -16.90 -5.27
N LEU A 233 -20.05 -16.69 -6.11
CA LEU A 233 -21.43 -17.05 -5.78
C LEU A 233 -21.71 -18.56 -5.92
N ARG A 234 -20.96 -19.25 -6.78
CA ARG A 234 -21.10 -20.69 -6.98
C ARG A 234 -20.73 -21.51 -5.73
N PRO A 235 -21.48 -22.58 -5.40
CA PRO A 235 -21.10 -23.48 -4.31
C PRO A 235 -19.76 -24.13 -4.62
N CYS A 236 -18.75 -23.88 -3.79
CA CYS A 236 -17.44 -24.48 -4.03
C CYS A 236 -17.40 -25.93 -3.53
N ARG A 237 -17.10 -26.85 -4.44
CA ARG A 237 -16.92 -28.29 -4.14
C ARG A 237 -15.46 -28.73 -4.18
N ARG A 238 -14.52 -27.80 -4.38
CA ARG A 238 -13.09 -28.11 -4.55
C ARG A 238 -12.37 -28.03 -3.21
N ARG A 239 -11.43 -28.94 -2.97
CA ARG A 239 -10.51 -28.87 -1.82
C ARG A 239 -9.59 -27.66 -1.98
N PRO A 240 -9.20 -26.98 -0.88
CA PRO A 240 -8.09 -26.03 -0.93
C PRO A 240 -6.83 -26.68 -1.53
N PRO A 241 -6.12 -25.99 -2.43
CA PRO A 241 -4.85 -26.47 -2.94
C PRO A 241 -3.82 -26.48 -1.81
N THR A 242 -2.88 -27.41 -1.91
CA THR A 242 -1.64 -27.38 -1.12
C THR A 242 -0.81 -26.14 -1.49
N ALA A 243 0.14 -25.75 -0.64
CA ALA A 243 1.01 -24.60 -0.90
C ALA A 243 1.74 -24.72 -2.26
N ALA A 244 2.22 -25.92 -2.62
CA ALA A 244 2.87 -26.18 -3.90
C ALA A 244 1.93 -25.97 -5.10
N GLU A 245 0.70 -26.48 -5.02
CA GLU A 245 -0.31 -26.29 -6.07
C GLU A 245 -0.73 -24.82 -6.21
N ALA A 246 -0.79 -24.07 -5.10
CA ALA A 246 -1.10 -22.64 -5.13
C ALA A 246 0.03 -21.83 -5.78
N ILE A 247 1.30 -22.10 -5.42
CA ILE A 247 2.47 -21.45 -6.00
C ILE A 247 2.57 -21.71 -7.51
N GLY A 248 2.30 -22.95 -7.96
CA GLY A 248 2.33 -23.32 -9.38
C GLY A 248 1.22 -22.69 -10.24
N ARG A 249 0.14 -22.20 -9.63
CA ARG A 249 -0.96 -21.51 -10.36
C ARG A 249 -0.63 -20.06 -10.70
N HIS A 250 0.34 -19.46 -10.03
CA HIS A 250 0.72 -18.06 -10.23
C HIS A 250 2.09 -17.97 -10.89
N ARG A 251 2.12 -17.90 -12.22
CA ARG A 251 3.36 -17.85 -13.02
C ARG A 251 4.38 -16.82 -12.51
N ARG A 252 3.92 -15.62 -12.12
CA ARG A 252 4.76 -14.56 -11.53
C ARG A 252 5.39 -15.00 -10.20
N VAL A 253 4.66 -15.71 -9.35
CA VAL A 253 5.16 -16.27 -8.09
C VAL A 253 6.12 -17.43 -8.35
N THR A 254 5.85 -18.28 -9.34
CA THR A 254 6.76 -19.38 -9.72
C THR A 254 8.09 -18.86 -10.28
N GLU A 255 8.05 -17.87 -11.16
CA GLU A 255 9.24 -17.18 -11.70
C GLU A 255 10.05 -16.46 -10.60
N LEU A 256 9.36 -15.95 -9.57
CA LEU A 256 9.98 -15.25 -8.43
C LEU A 256 10.46 -16.17 -7.30
N ALA A 257 9.84 -17.34 -7.12
CA ALA A 257 10.13 -18.28 -6.03
C ALA A 257 11.41 -19.08 -6.26
N GLY A 258 11.96 -19.08 -7.49
CA GLY A 258 13.28 -19.64 -7.79
C GLY A 258 13.48 -21.03 -7.19
N HIS A 259 12.66 -22.01 -7.58
CA HIS A 259 13.05 -23.40 -7.38
C HIS A 259 13.93 -23.83 -8.57
N PRO A 260 15.09 -24.47 -8.36
CA PRO A 260 15.61 -25.39 -9.35
C PRO A 260 14.60 -26.51 -9.65
#